data_AF-A0A1S3LU31-F1
#
_entry.id   AF-A0A1S3LU31-F1
#
_cell.length_a   1.000
_cell.length_b   1.000
_cell.length_c   1.000
_cell.angle_alpha   90.00
_cell.angle_beta   90.00
_cell.angle_gamma   90.00
#
_symmetry.space_group_name_H-M   'P 1'
#
loop_
_entity.id
_entity.type
_entity.pdbx_description
1 polymer ?
#
loop_
_entity_poly.entity_id
_entity_poly.type
_entity_poly.pdbx_seq_one_letter_code
_entity_poly.pdbx_strand_id
1 'polypeptide(L)'
;MYSIGNMVLFGTRMTPDLYPSILLSRPALNKAFRDHTEQQRIAAQQEAALQHAHAHSSGFFITQDSSFGNLILPVLPQLDPPLPAE
;
A
#
# COMPACT_ATOMS: atom_id res chain seq x y z
N MET A 1 -26.46 -24.08 -0.64
CA MET A 1 -25.17 -24.70 -0.96
C MET A 1 -24.35 -24.75 0.32
N TYR A 2 -24.18 -25.93 0.91
CA TYR A 2 -23.39 -26.13 2.13
C TYR A 2 -22.01 -26.66 1.75
N SER A 3 -20.96 -25.94 2.16
CA SER A 3 -19.57 -26.38 2.00
C SER A 3 -19.19 -27.20 3.21
N ILE A 4 -18.98 -28.50 3.01
CA ILE A 4 -18.50 -29.44 4.02
C ILE A 4 -16.98 -29.45 3.96
N GLY A 5 -16.31 -29.24 5.08
CA GLY A 5 -14.87 -29.43 5.16
C GLY A 5 -14.23 -28.92 6.44
N ASN A 6 -14.51 -29.58 7.58
CA ASN A 6 -13.52 -30.39 8.28
C ASN A 6 -13.91 -30.64 9.74
N MET A 7 -14.27 -31.91 9.96
CA MET A 7 -13.91 -32.72 11.12
C MET A 7 -14.38 -32.28 12.51
N VAL A 8 -15.46 -32.95 12.96
CA VAL A 8 -15.82 -33.10 14.37
C VAL A 8 -14.78 -34.01 15.03
N LEU A 9 -14.04 -33.51 16.02
CA LEU A 9 -13.30 -34.35 16.96
C LEU A 9 -14.12 -34.48 18.25
N PHE A 10 -14.43 -35.73 18.59
CA PHE A 10 -15.19 -36.18 19.75
C PHE A 10 -14.58 -35.68 21.08
N GLY A 11 -15.45 -35.39 22.04
CA GLY A 11 -15.16 -34.55 23.19
C GLY A 11 -14.13 -35.05 24.20
N THR A 12 -13.57 -34.10 24.93
CA THR A 12 -13.02 -34.26 26.28
C THR A 12 -13.35 -33.03 27.11
N ARG A 13 -13.68 -33.30 28.37
CA ARG A 13 -14.13 -32.35 29.38
C ARG A 13 -12.94 -31.53 29.91
N MET A 14 -13.27 -30.39 30.54
CA MET A 14 -12.49 -29.56 31.47
C MET A 14 -11.51 -28.55 30.85
N THR A 15 -11.75 -27.27 31.19
CA THR A 15 -10.91 -26.08 30.97
C THR A 15 -9.47 -26.23 31.47
N PRO A 16 -8.53 -25.47 30.91
CA PRO A 16 -7.86 -24.50 31.77
C PRO A 16 -7.82 -23.10 31.18
N ASP A 17 -8.07 -22.13 32.05
CA ASP A 17 -7.53 -20.78 32.00
C ASP A 17 -6.06 -20.81 31.56
N LEU A 18 -5.76 -20.42 30.31
CA LEU A 18 -4.63 -19.55 29.95
C LEU A 18 -4.57 -19.27 28.44
N TYR A 19 -4.12 -18.06 28.13
CA TYR A 19 -3.55 -17.54 26.87
C TYR A 19 -4.50 -17.02 25.77
N PRO A 20 -4.19 -15.86 25.16
CA PRO A 20 -3.66 -14.64 25.78
C PRO A 20 -4.45 -13.41 25.33
N SER A 21 -4.80 -12.53 26.26
CA SER A 21 -5.16 -11.14 25.97
C SER A 21 -3.97 -10.29 25.47
N ILE A 22 -2.86 -10.94 25.10
CA ILE A 22 -1.66 -10.33 24.53
C ILE A 22 -1.93 -10.14 23.04
N LEU A 23 -2.75 -9.15 22.71
CA LEU A 23 -2.49 -8.15 21.67
C LEU A 23 -3.38 -6.91 21.90
N LEU A 24 -3.85 -6.67 23.14
CA LEU A 24 -4.53 -5.42 23.47
C LEU A 24 -3.50 -4.29 23.46
N SER A 25 -3.62 -3.43 22.45
CA SER A 25 -3.11 -2.06 22.40
C SER A 25 -1.58 -1.90 22.30
N ARG A 26 -1.02 -2.24 21.13
CA ARG A 26 0.20 -1.55 20.64
C ARG A 26 -0.22 -0.45 19.67
N PRO A 27 -0.45 0.81 20.10
CA PRO A 27 -0.84 1.90 19.21
C PRO A 27 0.13 2.11 18.02
N ALA A 28 1.40 1.72 18.18
CA ALA A 28 2.41 1.74 17.13
C ALA A 28 2.09 0.81 15.93
N LEU A 29 1.48 -0.35 16.17
CA LEU A 29 1.19 -1.33 15.12
C LEU A 29 0.00 -0.86 14.26
N ASN A 30 -1.03 -0.31 14.90
CA ASN A 30 -2.19 0.28 14.21
C ASN A 30 -1.81 1.53 13.39
N LYS A 31 -0.85 2.33 13.87
CA LYS A 31 -0.34 3.48 13.12
C LYS A 31 0.34 3.04 11.82
N ALA A 32 1.21 2.03 11.90
CA ALA A 32 1.89 1.48 10.72
C ALA A 32 0.92 0.93 9.67
N PHE A 33 -0.12 0.20 10.08
CA PHE A 33 -1.14 -0.29 9.13
C PHE A 33 -1.92 0.84 8.44
N ARG A 34 -2.26 1.91 9.18
CA ARG A 34 -2.94 3.09 8.61
C ARG A 34 -2.02 3.87 7.67
N ASP A 35 -0.76 4.05 8.05
CA ASP A 35 0.26 4.69 7.21
C ASP A 35 0.48 3.88 5.91
N HIS A 36 0.54 2.54 5.98
CA HIS A 36 0.63 1.68 4.79
C HIS A 36 -0.61 1.80 3.89
N THR A 37 -1.80 1.80 4.49
CA THR A 37 -3.06 1.94 3.72
C THR A 37 -3.10 3.28 3.00
N GLU A 38 -2.67 4.36 3.64
CA GLU A 38 -2.64 5.69 3.03
C GLU A 38 -1.58 5.79 1.93
N GLN A 39 -0.38 5.25 2.17
CA GLN A 39 0.66 5.17 1.14
C GLN A 39 0.18 4.41 -0.10
N GLN A 40 -0.54 3.30 0.09
CA GLN A 40 -1.15 2.56 -1.01
C GLN A 40 -2.19 3.38 -1.77
N ARG A 41 -3.02 4.17 -1.07
CA ARG A 41 -4.00 5.04 -1.72
C ARG A 41 -3.33 6.11 -2.56
N ILE A 42 -2.32 6.79 -2.02
CA ILE A 42 -1.57 7.83 -2.72
C ILE A 42 -0.88 7.25 -3.96
N ALA A 43 -0.22 6.09 -3.81
CA ALA A 43 0.42 5.40 -4.94
C ALA A 43 -0.58 5.05 -6.05
N ALA A 44 -1.74 4.48 -5.71
CA ALA A 44 -2.78 4.15 -6.68
C ALA A 44 -3.33 5.41 -7.40
N GLN A 45 -3.48 6.53 -6.68
CA GLN A 45 -3.92 7.79 -7.27
C GLN A 45 -2.88 8.38 -8.23
N GLN A 46 -1.60 8.33 -7.86
CA GLN A 46 -0.49 8.76 -8.71
C GLN A 46 -0.40 7.93 -9.99
N GLU A 47 -0.51 6.60 -9.88
CA GLU A 47 -0.50 5.70 -11.04
C GLU A 47 -1.67 6.00 -12.00
N ALA A 48 -2.88 6.14 -11.47
CA ALA A 48 -4.06 6.46 -12.29
C ALA A 48 -3.91 7.81 -13.02
N ALA A 49 -3.41 8.83 -12.32
CA ALA A 49 -3.15 10.13 -12.92
C ALA A 49 -2.09 10.07 -14.03
N LEU A 50 -1.00 9.34 -13.79
CA LEU A 50 0.08 9.17 -14.77
C LEU A 50 -0.39 8.42 -16.02
N GLN A 51 -1.15 7.34 -15.85
CA GLN A 51 -1.74 6.59 -16.96
C GLN A 51 -2.68 7.45 -17.80
N HIS A 52 -3.53 8.25 -17.14
CA HIS A 52 -4.42 9.18 -17.82
C HIS A 52 -3.63 10.23 -18.63
N ALA A 53 -2.55 10.78 -18.06
CA ALA A 53 -1.70 11.72 -18.78
C ALA A 53 -1.01 11.07 -19.99
N HIS A 54 -0.47 9.85 -19.87
CA HIS A 54 0.13 9.13 -21.00
C HIS A 54 -0.87 8.79 -22.11
N ALA A 55 -2.12 8.51 -21.76
CA ALA A 55 -3.18 8.22 -22.74
C ALA A 55 -3.61 9.47 -23.53
N HIS A 56 -3.50 10.66 -22.93
CA HIS A 56 -4.02 11.91 -23.48
C HIS A 56 -2.95 12.94 -23.87
N SER A 57 -1.68 12.70 -23.54
CA SER A 57 -0.57 13.62 -23.78
C SER A 57 0.72 12.87 -24.10
N SER A 58 1.52 13.43 -25.01
CA SER A 58 2.87 12.97 -25.32
C SER A 58 3.96 13.64 -24.47
N GLY A 59 3.57 14.40 -23.44
CA GLY A 59 4.50 15.04 -22.51
C GLY A 59 5.16 14.04 -21.56
N PHE A 60 6.24 14.46 -20.91
CA PHE A 60 6.91 13.68 -19.87
C PHE A 60 6.33 14.07 -18.52
N PHE A 61 5.86 13.08 -17.77
CA PHE A 61 5.24 13.29 -16.47
C PHE A 61 5.92 12.43 -15.40
N ILE A 62 6.00 12.96 -14.19
CA ILE A 62 6.45 12.23 -12.99
C ILE A 62 5.39 12.30 -11.91
N THR A 63 5.34 11.30 -11.04
CA THR A 63 4.44 11.27 -9.87
C THR A 63 4.93 12.18 -8.76
N GLN A 64 3.99 12.70 -7.96
CA GLN A 64 4.26 13.52 -6.78
C GLN A 64 3.31 13.18 -5.64
N ASP A 65 3.79 13.27 -4.40
CA ASP A 65 3.05 13.09 -3.16
C ASP A 65 2.29 14.35 -2.71
N SER A 66 1.74 15.10 -3.68
CA SER A 66 1.05 16.35 -3.37
C SER A 66 -0.36 16.13 -2.81
N SER A 67 -0.62 16.65 -1.60
CA SER A 67 -1.99 16.70 -1.02
C SER A 67 -2.91 17.74 -1.66
N PHE A 68 -2.40 18.58 -2.58
CA PHE A 68 -3.16 19.67 -3.21
C PHE A 68 -3.64 19.34 -4.63
N GLY A 69 -3.64 18.06 -5.02
CA GLY A 69 -4.13 17.61 -6.32
C GLY A 69 -3.08 17.61 -7.44
N ASN A 70 -1.83 18.00 -7.16
CA ASN A 70 -0.73 17.88 -8.12
C ASN A 70 -0.10 16.49 -8.04
N LEU A 71 -0.87 15.44 -8.36
CA LEU A 71 -0.40 14.04 -8.27
C LEU A 71 0.67 13.70 -9.31
N ILE A 72 0.72 14.47 -10.41
CA ILE A 72 1.72 14.37 -11.44
C ILE A 72 2.18 15.77 -11.86
N LEU A 73 3.44 15.92 -12.28
CA LEU A 73 3.95 17.14 -12.87
C LEU A 73 4.55 16.90 -14.26
N PRO A 74 4.30 17.81 -15.21
CA PRO A 74 5.04 17.83 -16.47
C PRO A 74 6.50 18.23 -16.20
N VAL A 75 7.45 17.50 -16.79
CA VAL A 75 8.89 17.76 -16.67
C VAL A 75 9.57 17.67 -18.02
N LEU A 76 10.81 18.14 -18.09
CA LEU A 76 11.69 17.84 -19.22
C LEU A 76 12.37 16.48 -19.00
N PRO A 77 12.59 15.69 -20.07
CA PRO A 77 13.43 14.50 -19.98
C PRO A 77 14.78 14.83 -19.38
N GLN A 78 15.25 14.01 -18.43
CA GLN A 78 16.61 14.12 -17.94
C GLN A 78 17.56 13.58 -19.01
N LEU A 79 18.55 14.37 -19.40
CA LEU A 79 19.69 13.91 -20.20
C LEU A 79 20.71 13.29 -19.24
N ASP A 80 21.26 12.13 -19.58
CA ASP A 80 22.33 11.52 -18.80
C ASP A 80 23.47 12.53 -18.58
N PRO A 81 24.03 12.62 -17.36
CA PRO A 81 25.12 13.54 -17.09
C PRO A 81 26.33 13.18 -17.98
N PRO A 82 27.06 14.19 -18.50
CA PRO A 82 28.25 13.92 -19.30
C PRO A 82 29.23 13.10 -18.46
N LEU A 83 29.73 12.00 -19.03
CA LEU A 83 30.74 11.16 -18.39
C LEU A 83 31.93 12.04 -17.97
N PRO A 84 32.46 11.87 -16.74
CA PRO A 84 33.60 12.66 -16.30
C PRO A 84 34.77 12.44 -17.26
N ALA A 85 35.37 13.53 -17.74
CA ALA A 85 36.62 13.46 -18.48
C ALA A 85 37.71 12.95 -17.54
N GLU A 86 38.41 11.89 -17.95
CA GLU A 86 39.59 11.33 -17.27
C GLU A 86 40.75 12.33 -17.23
#